data_AF-A0AAD9D9X9-F1
#
_entry.id   AF-A0AAD9D9X9-F1
#
_cell.length_a   1.000
_cell.length_b   1.000
_cell.length_c   1.000
_cell.angle_alpha   90.00
_cell.angle_beta   90.00
_cell.angle_gamma   90.00
#
_symmetry.space_group_name_H-M   'P 1'
#
loop_
_entity.id
_entity.type
_entity.pdbx_description
1 polymer ?
#
loop_
_entity_poly.entity_id
_entity_poly.type
_entity_poly.pdbx_seq_one_letter_code
_entity_poly.pdbx_strand_id
1 'polypeptide(L)'
;MLLRSKMKQQFPWMRFYEPKDVPIGPHPLPMWEADFASYDNRVLWGEVCDFIKEEHEDLSVLVHPHSFDGDYADHTKNAFWVGDVLELRIQGWKR
;
A
#
# COMPACT_ATOMS: atom_id res chain seq x y z
N MET A 1 5.59 -1.81 13.10
CA MET A 1 4.98 -3.15 13.29
C MET A 1 3.58 -3.12 13.89
N LEU A 2 3.24 -2.11 14.71
CA LEU A 2 1.92 -2.02 15.37
C LEU A 2 0.75 -1.94 14.36
N LEU A 3 0.81 -1.04 13.37
CA LEU A 3 -0.22 -0.92 12.33
C LEU A 3 -0.48 -2.27 11.62
N ARG A 4 0.57 -2.96 11.18
CA ARG A 4 0.45 -4.28 10.54
C ARG A 4 -0.29 -5.29 11.42
N SER A 5 0.01 -5.33 12.72
CA SER A 5 -0.67 -6.23 13.66
C SER A 5 -2.15 -5.85 13.85
N LYS A 6 -2.46 -4.55 13.98
CA LYS A 6 -3.83 -4.05 14.08
C LYS A 6 -4.64 -4.38 12.81
N MET A 7 -4.07 -4.15 11.63
CA MET A 7 -4.72 -4.48 10.36
C MET A 7 -4.94 -5.99 10.17
N LYS A 8 -4.02 -6.84 10.62
CA LYS A 8 -4.24 -8.30 10.61
C LYS A 8 -5.44 -8.73 11.47
N GLN A 9 -5.68 -8.02 12.57
CA GLN A 9 -6.81 -8.29 13.44
C GLN A 9 -8.12 -7.75 12.86
N GLN A 10 -8.10 -6.51 12.33
CA GLN A 10 -9.30 -5.85 11.79
C GLN A 10 -9.72 -6.44 10.43
N PHE A 11 -8.75 -6.79 9.58
CA PHE A 11 -8.97 -7.25 8.22
C PHE A 11 -8.33 -8.63 8.01
N PRO A 12 -8.85 -9.69 8.67
CA PRO A 12 -8.27 -11.04 8.59
C PRO A 12 -8.35 -11.65 7.18
N TRP A 13 -9.14 -11.04 6.29
CA TRP A 13 -9.28 -11.43 4.88
C TRP A 13 -8.17 -10.87 3.97
N MET A 14 -7.42 -9.84 4.41
CA MET A 14 -6.29 -9.31 3.65
C MET A 14 -5.10 -10.27 3.70
N ARG A 15 -4.29 -10.28 2.64
CA ARG A 15 -3.04 -11.03 2.61
C ARG A 15 -1.89 -10.10 2.99
N PHE A 16 -1.10 -10.49 3.98
CA PHE A 16 0.07 -9.73 4.43
C PHE A 16 1.36 -10.48 4.09
N TYR A 17 2.32 -9.77 3.51
CA TYR A 17 3.63 -10.32 3.18
C TYR A 17 4.64 -10.08 4.31
N GLU A 18 5.80 -10.73 4.19
CA GLU A 18 6.91 -10.53 5.12
C GLU A 18 7.55 -9.15 4.92
N PRO A 19 7.80 -8.39 6.01
CA PRO A 19 8.50 -7.12 5.94
C PRO A 19 9.87 -7.24 5.25
N LYS A 20 10.28 -6.14 4.61
CA LYS A 20 11.59 -6.00 3.97
C LYS A 20 12.35 -4.90 4.70
N ASP A 21 13.49 -5.27 5.26
CA ASP A 21 14.37 -4.35 6.00
C ASP A 21 15.25 -3.49 5.08
N VAL A 22 15.07 -3.59 3.76
CA VAL A 22 15.81 -2.84 2.75
C VAL A 22 14.86 -2.32 1.65
N PRO A 23 15.21 -1.21 0.98
CA PRO A 23 14.48 -0.72 -0.18
C PRO A 23 14.41 -1.75 -1.31
N ILE A 24 13.21 -2.02 -1.84
CA ILE A 24 12.97 -3.02 -2.89
C ILE A 24 12.01 -2.48 -3.96
N GLY A 25 12.30 -2.78 -5.23
CA GLY A 25 11.47 -2.33 -6.35
C GLY A 25 11.29 -0.80 -6.37
N PRO A 26 10.05 -0.27 -6.48
CA PRO A 26 9.79 1.16 -6.49
C PRO A 26 9.89 1.79 -5.09
N HIS A 27 9.95 0.98 -4.02
CA HIS A 27 9.85 1.49 -2.65
C HIS A 27 11.22 1.99 -2.16
N PRO A 28 11.33 3.28 -1.77
CA PRO A 28 12.59 3.90 -1.41
C PRO A 28 13.08 3.57 0.01
N LEU A 29 12.19 3.07 0.87
CA LEU A 29 12.44 2.77 2.29
C LEU A 29 12.10 1.30 2.61
N PRO A 30 12.59 0.74 3.73
CA PRO A 30 12.08 -0.51 4.30
C PRO A 30 10.56 -0.46 4.47
N MET A 31 9.87 -1.50 4.05
CA MET A 31 8.40 -1.51 3.99
C MET A 31 7.84 -2.92 4.21
N TRP A 32 6.51 -3.03 4.29
CA TRP A 32 5.79 -4.28 4.16
C TRP A 32 4.57 -4.04 3.27
N GLU A 33 4.10 -5.11 2.63
CA GLU A 33 2.98 -5.05 1.69
C GLU A 33 1.81 -5.88 2.23
N ALA A 34 0.59 -5.43 1.92
CA ALA A 34 -0.60 -6.24 2.01
C ALA A 34 -1.49 -6.02 0.79
N ASP A 35 -2.16 -7.07 0.34
CA ASP A 35 -3.14 -7.02 -0.74
C ASP A 35 -4.55 -7.40 -0.26
N PHE A 36 -5.54 -7.03 -1.06
CA PHE A 36 -6.95 -7.25 -0.74
C PHE A 36 -7.38 -8.72 -0.90
N ALA A 37 -6.45 -9.64 -1.18
CA ALA A 37 -6.59 -11.08 -1.41
C ALA A 37 -7.45 -11.50 -2.61
N SER A 38 -8.49 -10.72 -2.95
CA SER A 38 -9.40 -10.93 -4.07
C SER A 38 -9.92 -9.60 -4.59
N TYR A 39 -10.24 -9.55 -5.88
CA TYR A 39 -10.87 -8.39 -6.52
C TYR A 39 -12.25 -8.05 -5.91
N ASP A 40 -12.97 -9.03 -5.36
CA ASP A 40 -14.27 -8.80 -4.72
C ASP A 40 -14.16 -7.92 -3.47
N ASN A 41 -13.04 -7.98 -2.77
CA ASN A 41 -12.80 -7.18 -1.57
C ASN A 41 -12.50 -5.71 -1.88
N ARG A 42 -12.30 -5.31 -3.15
CA ARG A 42 -12.05 -3.91 -3.54
C ARG A 42 -13.11 -2.94 -3.04
N VAL A 43 -14.34 -3.41 -2.83
CA VAL A 43 -15.46 -2.60 -2.32
C VAL A 43 -15.22 -2.13 -0.88
N LEU A 44 -14.35 -2.82 -0.13
CA LEU A 44 -13.95 -2.50 1.23
C LEU A 44 -12.79 -1.48 1.28
N TRP A 45 -12.34 -0.98 0.13
CA TRP A 45 -11.25 -0.01 0.03
C TRP A 45 -11.42 1.19 0.97
N GLY A 46 -12.63 1.76 1.03
CA GLY A 46 -12.91 2.91 1.87
C GLY A 46 -12.65 2.63 3.34
N GLU A 47 -13.16 1.49 3.84
CA GLU A 47 -12.97 1.06 5.23
C GLU A 47 -11.48 0.85 5.56
N VAL A 48 -10.73 0.22 4.65
CA VAL A 48 -9.29 0.02 4.84
C VAL A 48 -8.55 1.35 4.87
N CYS A 49 -8.85 2.27 3.95
CA CYS A 49 -8.19 3.58 3.90
C CYS A 49 -8.52 4.43 5.12
N ASP A 50 -9.76 4.40 5.59
CA ASP A 50 -10.16 5.16 6.78
C ASP A 50 -9.48 4.61 8.03
N PHE A 51 -9.40 3.29 8.18
CA PHE A 51 -8.62 2.67 9.26
C PHE A 51 -7.14 3.05 9.21
N ILE A 52 -6.52 3.05 8.03
CA ILE A 52 -5.12 3.47 7.88
C ILE A 52 -4.96 4.95 8.27
N LYS A 53 -5.86 5.85 7.85
CA LYS A 53 -5.80 7.28 8.24
C LYS A 53 -5.87 7.48 9.75
N GLU A 54 -6.62 6.65 10.46
CA GLU A 54 -6.73 6.73 11.92
C GLU A 54 -5.50 6.14 12.63
N GLU A 55 -4.93 5.07 12.09
CA GLU A 55 -3.97 4.21 12.80
C GLU A 55 -2.52 4.30 12.27
N HIS A 56 -2.24 5.10 11.22
CA HIS A 56 -0.92 5.10 10.58
C HIS A 56 0.20 5.75 11.42
N GLU A 57 -0.15 6.52 12.45
CA GLU A 57 0.82 7.24 13.29
C GLU A 57 1.75 8.13 12.43
N ASP A 58 3.04 7.81 12.35
CA ASP A 58 4.06 8.52 11.57
C ASP A 58 4.43 7.79 10.27
N LEU A 59 3.76 6.67 9.95
CA LEU A 59 4.03 5.90 8.74
C LEU A 59 3.49 6.61 7.51
N SER A 60 4.29 6.59 6.44
CA SER A 60 3.85 6.87 5.08
C SER A 60 3.31 5.57 4.45
N VAL A 61 2.08 5.63 3.93
CA VAL A 61 1.41 4.47 3.33
C VAL A 61 0.97 4.80 1.91
N LEU A 62 1.54 4.07 0.94
CA LEU A 62 1.08 4.04 -0.44
C LEU A 62 0.01 2.96 -0.59
N VAL A 63 -1.13 3.32 -1.15
CA VAL A 63 -2.18 2.39 -1.53
C VAL A 63 -2.52 2.62 -3.01
N HIS A 64 -2.43 1.58 -3.83
CA HIS A 64 -2.66 1.69 -5.27
C HIS A 64 -3.48 0.51 -5.80
N PRO A 65 -4.21 0.68 -6.93
CA PRO A 65 -4.86 -0.43 -7.60
C PRO A 65 -3.85 -1.27 -8.41
N HIS A 66 -4.31 -2.41 -8.90
CA HIS A 66 -3.74 -3.07 -10.06
C HIS A 66 -4.73 -2.92 -11.21
N SER A 67 -4.52 -1.93 -12.06
CA SER A 67 -5.41 -1.53 -13.14
C SER A 67 -4.83 -1.87 -14.51
N PHE A 68 -5.62 -1.64 -15.56
CA PHE A 68 -5.16 -1.76 -16.94
C PHE A 68 -4.32 -0.57 -17.42
N ASP A 69 -4.22 0.51 -16.63
CA ASP A 69 -3.37 1.66 -16.93
C ASP A 69 -1.87 1.35 -16.67
N GLY A 70 -1.61 0.27 -15.92
CA GLY A 70 -0.27 -0.28 -15.68
C GLY A 70 0.46 0.33 -14.49
N ASP A 71 1.58 -0.32 -14.12
CA ASP A 71 2.27 -0.07 -12.86
C ASP A 71 2.66 1.40 -12.66
N TYR A 72 3.14 2.08 -13.71
CA TYR A 72 3.50 3.50 -13.60
C TYR A 72 2.29 4.37 -13.25
N ALA A 73 1.16 4.19 -13.92
CA ALA A 73 -0.04 4.94 -13.61
C ALA A 73 -0.54 4.61 -12.20
N ASP A 74 -0.53 3.33 -11.83
CA ASP A 74 -1.00 2.85 -10.54
C ASP A 74 -0.20 3.39 -9.36
N HIS A 75 1.13 3.46 -9.48
CA HIS A 75 2.00 3.96 -8.42
C HIS A 75 2.17 5.48 -8.42
N THR A 76 1.59 6.20 -9.39
CA THR A 76 1.72 7.66 -9.49
C THR A 76 0.38 8.38 -9.53
N LYS A 77 -0.41 8.18 -10.58
CA LYS A 77 -1.66 8.91 -10.83
C LYS A 77 -2.85 8.30 -10.10
N ASN A 78 -2.91 6.98 -10.04
CA ASN A 78 -4.01 6.24 -9.40
C ASN A 78 -3.66 5.85 -7.96
N ALA A 79 -2.58 6.41 -7.41
CA ALA A 79 -2.11 6.17 -6.06
C ALA A 79 -2.86 7.05 -5.05
N PHE A 80 -3.13 6.47 -3.89
CA PHE A 80 -3.58 7.17 -2.69
C PHE A 80 -2.49 7.09 -1.63
N TRP A 81 -2.19 8.22 -0.99
CA TRP A 81 -1.20 8.29 0.08
C TRP A 81 -1.84 8.70 1.40
N VAL A 82 -1.42 8.04 2.47
CA VAL A 82 -1.66 8.46 3.86
C VAL A 82 -0.32 8.82 4.48
N GLY A 83 -0.24 9.99 5.13
CA GLY A 83 1.02 10.55 5.61
C GLY A 83 1.83 11.21 4.50
N ASP A 84 3.15 11.15 4.61
CA ASP A 84 4.05 11.80 3.66
C ASP A 84 4.08 11.08 2.31
N VAL A 85 4.08 11.83 1.21
CA VAL A 85 4.28 11.27 -0.13
C VAL A 85 5.78 11.07 -0.35
N LEU A 86 6.19 9.83 -0.68
CA LEU A 86 7.59 9.51 -0.93
C LEU A 86 7.91 9.50 -2.43
N GLU A 87 9.13 9.92 -2.77
CA GLU A 87 9.65 9.80 -4.13
C GLU A 87 10.01 8.33 -4.43
N LEU A 88 9.21 7.69 -5.30
CA LEU A 88 9.39 6.29 -5.66
C LEU A 88 10.54 6.08 -6.67
N ARG A 89 11.17 4.91 -6.61
CA ARG A 89 12.26 4.46 -7.49
C ARG A 89 11.74 3.90 -8.82
N ILE A 90 10.96 4.70 -9.56
CA ILE A 90 10.26 4.29 -10.80
C ILE A 90 11.03 4.63 -12.08
N GLN A 91 12.36 4.84 -11.98
CA GLN A 91 13.18 5.13 -13.15
C GLN A 91 13.15 3.95 -14.13
N GLY A 92 12.83 4.24 -15.40
CA GLY A 92 12.73 3.23 -16.46
C GLY A 92 11.39 2.51 -16.55
N TRP A 93 10.42 2.82 -15.68
CA TRP A 93 9.05 2.30 -15.82
C TRP A 93 8.38 2.89 -17.06
N LYS A 94 7.59 2.06 -17.75
CA LYS A 94 6.81 2.47 -18.93
C LYS A 94 5.64 3.34 -18.48
N ARG A 95 5.54 4.53 -19.04
CA ARG A 95 4.46 5.51 -18.78
C ARG A 95 3.20 5.24 -19.58
#